data_AF-A0A2S7ED57-F1
#
_entry.id   AF-A0A2S7ED57-F1
#
_cell.length_a   1.000
_cell.length_b   1.000
_cell.length_c   1.000
_cell.angle_alpha   90.00
_cell.angle_beta   90.00
_cell.angle_gamma   90.00
#
_symmetry.space_group_name_H-M   'P 1'
#
loop_
_entity.id
_entity.type
_entity.pdbx_description
1 polymer ?
#
loop_
_entity_poly.entity_id
_entity_poly.type
_entity_poly.pdbx_seq_one_letter_code
_entity_poly.pdbx_strand_id
1 'polypeptide(L)'
;MAATQKTSPAFIAASCAALLLGSTAYLIGLWNAQMMLNEKGCYFTLLLFGLFASVSLQKSVRDRADGIPVTGLFYAIGWFSLIIALLLLAIGLINATLLLSEKGFYAMDYSLSLFGAVAV
;
A
#
# COMPACT_ATOMS: atom_id res chain seq x y z
N MET A 1 23.76 15.25 19.24
CA MET A 1 22.32 15.08 18.94
C MET A 1 22.16 15.15 17.44
N ALA A 2 21.74 14.07 16.78
CA ALA A 2 21.33 14.16 15.39
C ALA A 2 20.07 15.03 15.33
N ALA A 3 20.05 16.07 14.51
CA ALA A 3 18.87 16.90 14.34
C ALA A 3 17.76 16.06 13.71
N THR A 4 16.63 15.90 14.41
CA THR A 4 15.40 15.33 13.84
C THR A 4 14.93 16.25 12.71
N GLN A 5 15.28 15.90 11.47
CA GLN A 5 14.82 16.64 10.29
C GLN A 5 13.33 16.39 10.10
N LYS A 6 12.52 17.39 10.44
CA LYS A 6 11.07 17.36 10.25
C LYS A 6 10.79 17.41 8.75
N THR A 7 9.94 16.51 8.25
CA THR A 7 9.54 16.49 6.84
C THR A 7 8.89 17.82 6.44
N SER A 8 9.23 18.30 5.24
CA SER A 8 8.68 19.56 4.72
C SER A 8 7.15 19.44 4.52
N PRO A 9 6.37 20.49 4.79
CA PRO A 9 4.94 20.51 4.48
C PRO A 9 4.63 20.14 3.03
N ALA A 10 5.49 20.52 2.09
CA ALA A 10 5.34 20.19 0.67
C ALA A 10 5.47 18.67 0.42
N PHE A 11 6.39 18.01 1.14
CA PHE A 11 6.56 16.55 1.04
C PHE A 11 5.35 15.82 1.60
N ILE A 12 4.84 16.24 2.77
CA ILE A 12 3.64 15.67 3.37
C ILE A 12 2.44 15.81 2.42
N ALA A 13 2.25 16.99 1.83
CA ALA A 13 1.18 17.23 0.88
C ALA A 13 1.31 16.34 -0.37
N ALA A 14 2.52 16.18 -0.91
CA ALA A 14 2.77 15.30 -2.05
C ALA A 14 2.50 13.82 -1.72
N SER A 15 2.92 13.34 -0.55
CA SER A 15 2.67 11.97 -0.09
C SER A 15 1.17 11.71 0.14
N CYS A 16 0.46 12.65 0.76
CA CYS A 16 -1.00 12.57 0.89
C CYS A 16 -1.69 12.57 -0.47
N ALA A 17 -1.25 13.41 -1.41
CA ALA A 17 -1.80 13.42 -2.77
C ALA A 17 -1.56 12.08 -3.46
N ALA A 18 -0.36 11.51 -3.37
CA ALA A 18 -0.06 10.18 -3.92
C ALA A 18 -0.95 9.09 -3.33
N LEU A 19 -1.14 9.07 -2.00
CA LEU A 19 -2.02 8.13 -1.31
C LEU A 19 -3.47 8.23 -1.81
N LEU A 20 -4.00 9.45 -1.84
CA LEU A 20 -5.37 9.70 -2.27
C LEU A 20 -5.57 9.38 -3.75
N LEU A 21 -4.67 9.83 -4.62
CA LEU A 21 -4.77 9.58 -6.06
C LEU A 21 -4.66 8.10 -6.37
N GLY A 22 -3.66 7.40 -5.82
CA GLY A 22 -3.52 5.96 -6.02
C GLY A 22 -4.74 5.18 -5.51
N SER A 23 -5.22 5.49 -4.31
CA SER A 23 -6.32 4.74 -3.70
C SER A 23 -7.63 5.00 -4.44
N THR A 24 -7.90 6.26 -4.81
CA THR A 24 -9.13 6.62 -5.53
C THR A 24 -9.11 6.11 -6.96
N ALA A 25 -7.99 6.21 -7.68
CA ALA A 25 -7.85 5.65 -9.02
C ALA A 25 -8.06 4.14 -9.02
N TYR A 26 -7.44 3.41 -8.08
CA TYR A 26 -7.64 1.97 -7.90
C TYR A 26 -9.11 1.62 -7.68
N LEU A 27 -9.81 2.35 -6.79
CA LEU A 27 -11.22 2.12 -6.47
C LEU A 27 -12.14 2.45 -7.65
N ILE A 28 -11.85 3.50 -8.40
CA ILE A 28 -12.59 3.88 -9.62
C ILE A 28 -12.40 2.79 -10.69
N GLY A 29 -11.17 2.31 -10.88
CA GLY A 29 -10.90 1.17 -11.77
C GLY A 29 -11.70 -0.05 -11.36
N LEU A 30 -11.69 -0.38 -10.06
CA LEU A 30 -12.41 -1.52 -9.51
C LEU A 30 -13.92 -1.42 -9.69
N TRP A 31 -14.47 -0.23 -9.52
CA TRP A 31 -15.88 0.04 -9.76
C TRP A 31 -16.26 -0.25 -11.22
N ASN A 32 -15.45 0.21 -12.17
CA ASN A 32 -15.72 0.11 -13.61
C ASN A 32 -15.37 -1.24 -14.24
N ALA A 33 -14.45 -2.01 -13.64
CA ALA A 33 -13.97 -3.26 -14.22
C ALA A 33 -15.08 -4.30 -14.38
N GLN A 34 -15.05 -5.03 -15.49
CA GLN A 34 -15.97 -6.15 -15.77
C GLN A 34 -15.46 -7.42 -15.07
N MET A 35 -15.63 -7.48 -13.75
CA MET A 35 -15.24 -8.60 -12.89
C MET A 35 -16.43 -9.10 -12.07
N MET A 36 -16.35 -10.33 -11.59
CA MET A 36 -17.31 -10.82 -10.60
C MET A 36 -17.18 -10.05 -9.28
N LEU A 37 -18.28 -9.94 -8.53
CA LEU A 37 -18.31 -9.16 -7.28
C LEU A 37 -17.34 -9.71 -6.22
N ASN A 38 -17.15 -11.03 -6.16
CA ASN A 38 -16.19 -11.68 -5.28
C ASN A 38 -14.74 -11.32 -5.65
N GLU A 39 -14.40 -11.28 -6.94
CA GLU A 39 -13.09 -10.85 -7.43
C GLU A 39 -12.85 -9.38 -7.04
N LYS A 40 -13.84 -8.51 -7.28
CA LYS A 40 -13.74 -7.10 -6.84
C LYS A 40 -13.47 -6.98 -5.35
N GLY A 41 -14.20 -7.76 -4.54
CA GLY A 41 -13.99 -7.81 -3.09
C GLY A 41 -12.58 -8.23 -2.68
N CYS A 42 -11.97 -9.19 -3.40
CA CYS A 42 -10.59 -9.61 -3.17
C CYS A 42 -9.59 -8.47 -3.45
N TYR A 43 -9.72 -7.79 -4.59
CA TYR A 43 -8.84 -6.66 -4.94
C TYR A 43 -9.00 -5.47 -4.00
N PHE A 44 -10.22 -5.19 -3.54
CA PHE A 44 -10.47 -4.18 -2.51
C PHE A 44 -9.81 -4.54 -1.18
N THR A 45 -9.96 -5.81 -0.75
CA THR A 45 -9.35 -6.31 0.48
C THR A 45 -7.82 -6.24 0.40
N LEU A 46 -7.22 -6.56 -0.75
CA LEU A 46 -5.78 -6.43 -0.96
C LEU A 46 -5.30 -4.98 -0.83
N LEU A 47 -6.03 -4.01 -1.39
CA LEU A 47 -5.72 -2.58 -1.21
C LEU A 47 -5.69 -2.21 0.28
N LEU A 48 -6.75 -2.52 1.02
CA LEU A 48 -6.83 -2.20 2.45
C LEU A 48 -5.77 -2.92 3.27
N PHE A 49 -5.55 -4.20 3.00
CA PHE A 49 -4.56 -5.02 3.69
C PHE A 49 -3.14 -4.52 3.43
N GLY A 50 -2.81 -4.19 2.18
CA GLY A 50 -1.53 -3.59 1.81
C GLY A 50 -1.28 -2.25 2.48
N LEU A 51 -2.27 -1.36 2.46
CA LEU A 51 -2.19 -0.07 3.15
C LEU A 51 -1.97 -0.25 4.65
N PHE A 52 -2.77 -1.09 5.30
CA PHE A 52 -2.60 -1.40 6.72
C PHE A 52 -1.22 -1.99 7.04
N ALA A 53 -0.75 -2.95 6.25
CA ALA A 53 0.56 -3.57 6.44
C ALA A 53 1.70 -2.56 6.27
N SER A 54 1.63 -1.73 5.23
CA SER A 54 2.65 -0.73 4.93
C SER A 54 2.77 0.34 6.01
N VAL A 55 1.65 0.90 6.49
CA VAL A 55 1.62 1.90 7.58
C VAL A 55 2.08 1.27 8.90
N SER A 56 1.63 0.06 9.21
CA SER A 56 2.03 -0.65 10.44
C SER A 56 3.54 -0.93 10.47
N LEU A 57 4.10 -1.32 9.31
CA LEU A 57 5.53 -1.57 9.17
C LEU A 57 6.34 -0.27 9.26
N GLN A 58 5.91 0.77 8.56
CA GLN A 58 6.55 2.08 8.60
C GLN A 58 6.58 2.64 10.03
N LYS A 59 5.45 2.54 10.74
CA LYS A 59 5.39 2.89 12.16
C LYS A 59 6.39 2.09 12.99
N SER A 60 6.44 0.77 12.81
CA SER A 60 7.40 -0.09 13.51
C SER A 60 8.86 0.29 13.26
N VAL A 61 9.18 0.69 12.02
CA VAL A 61 10.52 1.19 11.66
C VAL A 61 10.82 2.51 12.37
N ARG A 62 9.85 3.44 12.39
CA ARG A 62 9.97 4.74 13.07
C ARG A 62 10.13 4.57 14.58
N ASP A 63 9.27 3.76 15.19
CA ASP A 63 9.31 3.45 16.62
C ASP A 63 10.67 2.86 17.02
N ARG A 64 11.23 1.93 16.23
CA ARG A 64 12.58 1.39 16.46
C ARG A 64 13.69 2.43 16.34
N ALA A 65 13.57 3.35 15.38
CA ALA A 65 14.53 4.44 15.20
C ALA A 65 14.49 5.44 16.37
N ASP A 66 13.30 5.67 16.93
CA ASP A 66 13.06 6.54 18.09
C ASP A 66 13.32 5.84 19.44
N GLY A 67 13.74 4.57 19.43
CA GLY A 67 14.04 3.79 20.64
C GLY A 67 12.82 3.27 21.38
N ILE A 68 11.63 3.34 20.77
CA ILE A 68 10.39 2.75 21.30
C ILE A 68 10.44 1.23 21.07
N PRO A 69 10.20 0.40 22.10
CA PRO A 69 10.33 -1.05 21.98
C PRO A 69 9.26 -1.63 21.06
N VAL A 70 9.71 -2.31 19.99
CA VAL A 70 8.87 -3.08 19.07
C VAL A 70 9.31 -4.54 19.07
N THR A 71 8.39 -5.46 19.35
CA THR A 71 8.74 -6.89 19.42
C THR A 71 9.28 -7.40 18.08
N GLY A 72 10.26 -8.31 18.13
CA GLY A 72 10.83 -8.93 16.93
C GLY A 72 9.76 -9.62 16.07
N LEU A 73 8.82 -10.31 16.73
CA LEU A 73 7.72 -11.01 16.08
C LEU A 73 6.77 -10.05 15.35
N PHE A 74 6.34 -8.95 15.98
CA PHE A 74 5.44 -7.99 15.33
C PHE A 74 6.08 -7.38 14.07
N TYR A 75 7.36 -7.02 14.15
CA TYR A 75 8.11 -6.51 13.01
C TYR A 75 8.24 -7.53 11.87
N ALA A 76 8.53 -8.79 12.20
CA ALA A 76 8.62 -9.87 11.21
C ALA A 76 7.27 -10.14 10.53
N ILE A 77 6.18 -10.17 11.31
CA ILE A 77 4.82 -10.33 10.77
C ILE A 77 4.46 -9.13 9.88
N GLY A 78 4.81 -7.89 10.27
CA GLY A 78 4.59 -6.71 9.44
C GLY A 78 5.25 -6.82 8.05
N TRP A 79 6.52 -7.24 8.01
CA TRP A 79 7.22 -7.52 6.75
C TRP A 79 6.55 -8.63 5.94
N PHE A 80 6.20 -9.74 6.60
CA PHE A 80 5.53 -10.86 5.97
C PHE A 80 4.16 -10.45 5.37
N SER A 81 3.37 -9.68 6.10
CA SER A 81 2.09 -9.14 5.65
C SER A 81 2.22 -8.22 4.44
N LEU A 82 3.23 -7.35 4.40
CA LEU A 82 3.47 -6.49 3.25
C LEU A 82 3.87 -7.30 2.00
N ILE A 83 4.76 -8.27 2.17
CA ILE A 83 5.23 -9.15 1.09
C ILE A 83 4.07 -9.99 0.55
N ILE A 84 3.25 -10.59 1.41
CA ILE A 84 2.13 -11.43 0.95
C ILE A 84 1.06 -10.60 0.26
N ALA A 85 0.81 -9.36 0.69
CA ALA A 85 -0.12 -8.45 0.00
C ALA A 85 0.34 -8.17 -1.45
N LEU A 86 1.63 -7.88 -1.63
CA LEU A 86 2.24 -7.65 -2.95
C LEU A 86 2.18 -8.91 -3.83
N LEU A 87 2.52 -10.07 -3.27
CA LEU A 87 2.50 -11.34 -4.00
C LEU A 87 1.09 -11.73 -4.43
N LEU A 88 0.10 -11.62 -3.53
CA LEU A 88 -1.28 -11.94 -3.84
C LEU A 88 -1.86 -11.00 -4.90
N LEU A 89 -1.53 -9.70 -4.86
CA LEU A 89 -1.91 -8.78 -5.92
C LEU A 89 -1.28 -9.18 -7.26
N ALA A 90 0.03 -9.47 -7.28
CA ALA A 90 0.73 -9.88 -8.50
C ALA A 90 0.13 -11.16 -9.10
N ILE A 91 -0.11 -12.18 -8.28
CA ILE A 91 -0.76 -13.44 -8.69
C ILE A 91 -2.18 -13.17 -9.19
N GLY A 92 -2.94 -12.34 -8.47
CA GLY A 92 -4.29 -11.94 -8.89
C GLY A 92 -4.29 -11.31 -10.27
N LEU A 93 -3.41 -10.33 -10.50
CA LEU A 93 -3.31 -9.61 -11.78
C LEU A 93 -2.84 -10.52 -12.92
N ILE A 94 -1.88 -11.41 -12.68
CA ILE A 94 -1.43 -12.38 -13.69
C ILE A 94 -2.60 -13.26 -14.15
N ASN A 95 -3.41 -13.74 -13.21
CA ASN A 95 -4.50 -14.68 -13.49
C ASN A 95 -5.82 -14.00 -13.90
N ALA A 96 -5.98 -12.70 -13.68
CA ALA A 96 -7.21 -11.99 -14.05
C ALA A 96 -7.42 -11.93 -15.56
N THR A 97 -8.68 -12.04 -16.00
CA THR A 97 -9.14 -11.86 -17.39
C THR A 97 -9.29 -10.38 -17.78
N LEU A 98 -8.41 -9.53 -17.26
CA LEU A 98 -8.31 -8.10 -17.58
C LEU A 98 -7.41 -7.86 -18.79
N LEU A 99 -7.60 -6.72 -19.44
CA LEU A 99 -6.64 -6.19 -20.41
C LEU A 99 -5.30 -5.90 -19.74
N LEU A 100 -4.21 -6.01 -20.49
CA LEU A 100 -2.87 -5.76 -19.97
C LEU A 100 -2.72 -4.32 -19.42
N SER A 101 -3.39 -3.35 -20.05
CA SER A 101 -3.45 -1.96 -19.59
C SER A 101 -4.15 -1.81 -18.24
N GLU A 102 -5.26 -2.52 -18.03
CA GLU A 102 -5.98 -2.53 -16.74
C GLU A 102 -5.12 -3.18 -15.65
N LYS A 103 -4.41 -4.26 -15.97
CA LYS A 103 -3.47 -4.89 -15.04
C LYS A 103 -2.36 -3.93 -14.61
N GLY A 104 -1.78 -3.23 -15.57
CA GLY A 104 -0.77 -2.20 -15.32
C GLY A 104 -1.31 -1.04 -14.48
N PHE A 105 -2.53 -0.59 -14.77
CA PHE A 105 -3.22 0.45 -14.01
C PHE A 105 -3.34 0.08 -12.52
N TYR A 106 -3.89 -1.10 -12.20
CA TYR A 106 -4.01 -1.57 -10.82
C TYR A 106 -2.65 -1.70 -10.11
N ALA A 107 -1.63 -2.22 -10.80
CA ALA A 107 -0.30 -2.36 -10.23
C ALA A 107 0.33 -1.00 -9.87
N MET A 108 0.18 -0.01 -10.76
CA MET A 108 0.73 1.34 -10.55
C MET A 108 -0.02 2.09 -9.47
N ASP A 109 -1.35 2.08 -9.48
CA ASP A 109 -2.17 2.76 -8.48
C ASP A 109 -1.98 2.18 -7.08
N TYR A 110 -1.90 0.85 -6.97
CA TYR A 110 -1.60 0.18 -5.72
C TYR A 110 -0.22 0.58 -5.20
N SER A 111 0.80 0.56 -6.06
CA SER A 111 2.16 0.97 -5.70
C SER A 111 2.24 2.43 -5.27
N LEU A 112 1.53 3.32 -5.98
CA LEU A 112 1.43 4.74 -5.64
C LEU A 112 0.75 4.95 -4.28
N SER A 113 -0.30 4.18 -4.01
CA SER A 113 -1.00 4.18 -2.72
C SER A 113 -0.09 3.76 -1.57
N LEU A 114 0.63 2.64 -1.74
CA LEU A 114 1.58 2.16 -0.74
C LEU A 114 2.73 3.13 -0.53
N PHE A 115 3.26 3.73 -1.61
CA PHE A 115 4.30 4.75 -1.50
C PHE A 115 3.81 5.96 -0.68
N GLY A 116 2.63 6.50 -1.00
CA GLY A 116 2.05 7.61 -0.26
C GLY A 116 1.82 7.27 1.21
N ALA A 117 1.34 6.04 1.50
CA ALA A 117 1.13 5.55 2.86
C ALA A 117 2.43 5.41 3.68
N VAL A 118 3.53 4.99 3.04
CA VAL A 118 4.85 4.84 3.69
C VAL A 118 5.62 6.16 3.76
N ALA A 119 5.29 7.13 2.92
CA ALA A 119 5.99 8.42 2.89
C ALA A 119 5.41 9.45 3.87
N VAL A 120 4.21 9.24 4.42
CA VAL A 120 3.55 10.17 5.35
C VAL A 120 3.87 9.88 6.83
#